data_AF-A0A8T5AJH1-F1
#
_entry.id   AF-A0A8T5AJH1-F1
#
_cell.length_a   1.000
_cell.length_b   1.000
_cell.length_c   1.000
_cell.angle_alpha   90.00
_cell.angle_beta   90.00
_cell.angle_gamma   90.00
#
_symmetry.space_group_name_H-M   'P 1'
#
loop_
_entity.id
_entity.type
_entity.pdbx_description
1 polymer ?
#
loop_
_entity_poly.entity_id
_entity_poly.type
_entity_poly.pdbx_seq_one_letter_code
_entity_poly.pdbx_strand_id
1 'polypeptide(L)' 'MGRIYVELPDELEKKLRLKTIERLGGKKGDLSKAVEEAIREWVAKET' A
#
# COMPACT_ATOMS: atom_id res chain seq x y z
N MET A 1 0.53 7.37 -15.64
CA MET A 1 0.78 6.98 -14.24
C MET A 1 2.27 7.09 -13.98
N GLY A 2 2.68 7.88 -12.99
CA GLY A 2 4.06 7.84 -12.50
C GLY A 2 4.35 6.45 -11.93
N ARG A 3 5.56 5.94 -12.17
CA ARG A 3 6.02 4.68 -11.58
C ARG A 3 7.11 5.02 -10.58
N ILE A 4 6.95 4.52 -9.36
CA ILE A 4 7.96 4.66 -8.31
C ILE A 4 8.51 3.25 -8.06
N TYR A 5 9.81 3.10 -8.22
CA TYR A 5 10.53 1.88 -7.83
C TYR A 5 11.17 2.16 -6.48
N VAL A 6 10.72 1.43 -5.46
CA VAL A 6 11.24 1.52 -4.10
C VAL A 6 11.46 0.13 -3.57
N GLU A 7 12.52 -0.04 -2.79
CA GLU A 7 12.74 -1.25 -2.00
C GLU A 7 12.17 -1.01 -0.60
N LEU A 8 11.23 -1.88 -0.19
CA LEU A 8 10.64 -1.85 1.14
C LEU A 8 11.24 -2.99 1.96
N PRO A 9 11.45 -2.80 3.28
CA PRO A 9 11.78 -3.89 4.17
C PRO A 9 10.70 -4.98 4.13
N ASP A 10 11.10 -6.25 4.14
CA ASP A 10 10.19 -7.41 4.07
C ASP A 10 9.06 -7.35 5.10
N GLU A 11 9.38 -6.94 6.33
CA GLU A 11 8.42 -6.79 7.42
C GLU A 11 7.31 -5.77 7.10
N LEU A 12 7.66 -4.70 6.38
CA LEU A 12 6.71 -3.65 6.01
C LEU A 12 5.80 -4.13 4.86
N GLU A 13 6.39 -4.77 3.84
CA GLU A 13 5.65 -5.36 2.71
C GLU A 13 4.67 -6.43 3.19
N LYS A 14 5.11 -7.31 4.09
CA LYS A 14 4.30 -8.36 4.68
C LYS A 14 3.12 -7.79 5.46
N LYS A 15 3.35 -6.78 6.31
CA LYS A 15 2.26 -6.11 7.05
C LYS A 15 1.26 -5.45 6.12
N LEU A 16 1.74 -4.78 5.06
CA LEU A 16 0.87 -4.16 4.07
C LEU A 16 0.02 -5.21 3.34
N ARG A 17 0.63 -6.32 2.92
CA ARG A 17 -0.07 -7.41 2.24
C ARG A 17 -1.13 -8.06 3.13
N LEU A 18 -0.81 -8.33 4.40
CA LEU A 18 -1.77 -8.88 5.36
C LEU A 18 -2.96 -7.94 5.56
N LYS A 19 -2.72 -6.66 5.84
CA LYS A 19 -3.78 -5.64 5.97
C LYS A 19 -4.63 -5.52 4.71
N THR A 20 -4.00 -5.62 3.54
CA THR A 20 -4.68 -5.59 2.24
C THR A 20 -5.63 -6.77 2.10
N ILE A 21 -5.19 -7.98 2.47
CA ILE A 21 -6.03 -9.18 2.44
C ILE A 21 -7.20 -9.04 3.42
N GLU A 22 -6.93 -8.56 4.64
CA GLU A 22 -7.97 -8.37 5.67
C GLU A 22 -9.02 -7.32 5.25
N ARG A 23 -8.62 -6.22 4.62
CA ARG A 23 -9.53 -5.12 4.26
C ARG A 23 -10.23 -5.33 2.91
N LEU A 24 -9.53 -5.84 1.91
CA LEU A 24 -9.97 -5.84 0.51
C LEU A 24 -10.27 -7.26 -0.01
N GLY A 25 -9.87 -8.31 0.72
CA GLY A 25 -10.18 -9.70 0.38
C GLY A 25 -9.16 -10.38 -0.54
N GLY A 26 -8.03 -9.72 -0.84
CA GLY A 26 -6.88 -10.35 -1.51
C GLY A 26 -7.06 -10.61 -3.00
N LYS A 27 -7.79 -9.75 -3.71
CA LYS A 27 -7.96 -9.81 -5.16
C LYS A 27 -6.81 -9.13 -5.90
N LYS A 28 -6.69 -9.47 -7.19
CA LYS A 28 -5.69 -8.89 -8.10
C LYS A 28 -5.92 -7.38 -8.23
N GLY A 29 -4.97 -6.58 -7.75
CA GLY A 29 -5.02 -5.11 -7.76
C GLY A 29 -5.16 -4.45 -6.39
N ASP A 30 -5.51 -5.22 -5.35
CA ASP A 30 -5.73 -4.66 -4.02
C ASP A 30 -4.43 -4.13 -3.39
N LEU A 31 -3.28 -4.75 -3.67
CA LEU A 31 -1.99 -4.27 -3.16
C LEU A 31 -1.64 -2.90 -3.72
N SER A 32 -1.86 -2.67 -5.02
CA SER A 32 -1.64 -1.35 -5.64
C SER A 32 -2.57 -0.30 -5.06
N LYS A 33 -3.83 -0.68 -4.79
CA LYS A 33 -4.80 0.20 -4.14
C LYS A 33 -4.40 0.54 -2.70
N ALA A 34 -3.94 -0.44 -1.92
CA ALA A 34 -3.46 -0.22 -0.56
C ALA A 34 -2.22 0.68 -0.50
N VAL A 35 -1.30 0.53 -1.45
CA VAL A 35 -0.14 1.43 -1.61
C VAL A 35 -0.61 2.85 -1.95
N GLU A 36 -1.57 2.99 -2.86
CA GLU A 36 -2.13 4.30 -3.21
C GLU A 36 -2.83 4.96 -2.02
N GLU A 37 -3.65 4.23 -1.25
CA GLU A 37 -4.30 4.73 -0.04
C GLU A 37 -3.28 5.17 1.02
N ALA A 38 -2.23 4.37 1.24
CA ALA A 38 -1.16 4.72 2.18
C ALA A 38 -0.44 6.01 1.78
N ILE A 39 -0.14 6.19 0.49
CA ILE A 39 0.45 7.42 -0.03
C ILE A 39 -0.53 8.60 0.10
N ARG A 40 -1.81 8.40 -0.20
CA ARG A 40 -2.84 9.44 -0.04
C ARG A 40 -2.97 9.89 1.41
N GLU A 41 -3.02 8.96 2.37
CA GLU A 41 -3.05 9.29 3.80
C GLU A 41 -1.76 9.99 4.24
N TRP A 42 -0.61 9.58 3.72
CA TRP A 42 0.68 10.19 4.02
C TRP A 42 0.75 11.65 3.53
N VAL A 43 0.36 11.89 2.28
CA VAL A 43 0.33 13.25 1.69
C VAL A 43 -0.77 14.10 2.35
N ALA A 44 -1.92 13.51 2.69
CA ALA A 44 -3.00 14.22 3.37
C ALA A 44 -2.66 14.59 4.82
N LYS A 45 -1.64 13.98 5.43
CA LYS A 45 -1.14 14.36 6.76
C LYS A 45 -0.32 15.66 6.77
N GLU A 46 -0.20 16.37 5.65
CA GLU A 46 0.38 17.70 5.59
C GLU A 46 -0.66 18.81 5.81
N THR A 47 -0.95 19.09 7.09
CA THR A 47 -1.09 20.42 7.76
C THR A 47 -1.79 20.25 9.09
#